data_AF-A0A7J7LPJ4-F1
#
_entry.id   AF-A0A7J7LPJ4-F1
#
_cell.length_a   1.000
_cell.length_b   1.000
_cell.length_c   1.000
_cell.angle_alpha   90.00
_cell.angle_beta   90.00
_cell.angle_gamma   90.00
#
_symmetry.space_group_name_H-M   'P 1'
#
loop_
_entity.id
_entity.type
_entity.pdbx_description
1 polymer ?
#
loop_
_entity_poly.entity_id
_entity_poly.type
_entity_poly.pdbx_seq_one_letter_code
_entity_poly.pdbx_strand_id
1 'polypeptide(L)'
;MAEAEKVLHSMVARGCEPSVFSYNILIDGYGKAKKLDEAMQTFEDMHSKGLTPNAITYNSLIDGLCKVGRVAAAQELFMEMQARGPSPNVYTYNVLLNGLFTNGSYEEAMRLFEKMDNDGLEADIVTYNTIINNMCKSNNLDGAKKLFDSLPSKELQPDTQTFTSMINGLITKGMLKESEDLFTEMVEKGHTPDDITYYIMVRGSLLHNDIDKAMQLLNAMIDREFSLDATNISIVEDFFAAHGPKIKFIGLVDKFCQSTKVKVMLPVLSQLFKVNVLFGICIYFVFMRKAEMIVTLY
;
A
#
# COMPACT_ATOMS: atom_id res chain seq x y z
N MET A 1 -8.82 -12.03 -15.23
CA MET A 1 -8.22 -13.33 -15.60
C MET A 1 -8.97 -14.00 -16.75
N ALA A 2 -10.26 -14.34 -16.60
CA ALA A 2 -11.05 -14.98 -17.67
C ALA A 2 -11.00 -14.25 -19.03
N GLU A 3 -10.99 -12.91 -19.03
CA GLU A 3 -10.87 -12.12 -20.27
C GLU A 3 -9.47 -12.23 -20.90
N ALA A 4 -8.40 -12.21 -20.10
CA ALA A 4 -7.02 -12.33 -20.59
C ALA A 4 -6.77 -13.71 -21.20
N GLU A 5 -7.27 -14.78 -20.57
CA GLU A 5 -7.24 -16.14 -21.12
C GLU A 5 -8.01 -16.21 -22.44
N LYS A 6 -9.23 -15.66 -22.49
CA LYS A 6 -10.05 -15.65 -23.71
C LYS A 6 -9.36 -14.93 -24.87
N VAL A 7 -8.68 -13.81 -24.59
CA VAL A 7 -7.91 -13.07 -25.61
C VAL A 7 -6.74 -13.93 -26.12
N LEU A 8 -6.02 -14.62 -25.25
CA LEU A 8 -4.93 -15.53 -25.66
C LEU A 8 -5.45 -16.66 -26.56
N HIS A 9 -6.53 -17.34 -26.15
CA HIS A 9 -7.15 -18.41 -26.94
C HIS A 9 -7.65 -17.90 -28.29
N SER A 10 -8.27 -16.71 -28.33
CA SER A 10 -8.70 -16.10 -29.58
C SER A 10 -7.54 -15.73 -30.49
N MET A 11 -6.39 -15.33 -29.94
CA MET A 11 -5.19 -15.01 -30.70
C MET A 11 -4.62 -16.26 -31.36
N VAL A 12 -4.51 -17.36 -30.60
CA VAL A 12 -4.07 -18.68 -31.11
C VAL A 12 -5.04 -19.20 -32.17
N ALA A 13 -6.36 -19.11 -31.94
CA ALA A 13 -7.38 -19.55 -32.91
C ALA A 13 -7.34 -18.76 -34.23
N ARG A 14 -6.76 -17.55 -34.21
CA ARG A 14 -6.56 -16.71 -35.40
C ARG A 14 -5.18 -16.89 -36.05
N GLY A 15 -4.40 -17.87 -35.59
CA GLY A 15 -3.06 -18.16 -36.11
C GLY A 15 -1.99 -17.18 -35.65
N CYS A 16 -2.24 -16.39 -34.61
CA CYS A 16 -1.24 -15.50 -34.02
C CYS A 16 -0.54 -16.23 -32.86
N GLU A 17 0.78 -16.34 -32.93
CA GLU A 17 1.58 -16.98 -31.88
C GLU A 17 1.76 -16.06 -30.66
N PRO A 18 1.49 -16.54 -29.45
CA PRO A 18 1.73 -15.76 -28.24
C PRO A 18 3.21 -15.46 -28.02
N SER A 19 3.48 -14.22 -27.62
CA SER A 19 4.83 -13.74 -27.31
C SER A 19 5.15 -13.87 -25.83
N VAL A 20 6.42 -13.72 -25.45
CA VAL A 20 6.87 -13.57 -24.05
C VAL A 20 6.03 -12.54 -23.28
N PHE A 21 5.67 -11.44 -23.93
CA PHE A 21 4.85 -10.39 -23.33
C PHE A 21 3.43 -10.89 -23.00
N SER A 22 2.80 -11.66 -23.90
CA SER A 22 1.49 -12.27 -23.69
C SER A 22 1.50 -13.23 -22.50
N TYR A 23 2.56 -14.04 -22.37
CA TYR A 23 2.76 -14.94 -21.22
C TYR A 23 2.97 -14.19 -19.92
N ASN A 24 3.79 -13.14 -19.93
CA ASN A 24 4.06 -12.33 -18.73
C ASN A 24 2.80 -11.68 -18.17
N ILE A 25 1.88 -11.21 -19.02
CA ILE A 25 0.58 -10.68 -18.57
C ILE A 25 -0.23 -11.74 -17.82
N LEU A 26 -0.27 -12.97 -18.34
CA LEU A 26 -1.01 -14.06 -17.69
C LEU A 26 -0.37 -14.47 -16.38
N ILE A 27 0.96 -14.66 -16.37
CA ILE A 27 1.72 -15.04 -15.18
C ILE A 27 1.57 -13.97 -14.08
N ASP A 28 1.76 -12.68 -14.40
CA ASP A 28 1.55 -11.58 -13.47
C ASP A 28 0.11 -11.53 -12.96
N GLY A 29 -0.87 -11.66 -13.86
CA GLY A 29 -2.27 -11.69 -13.47
C GLY A 29 -2.61 -12.85 -12.54
N TYR A 30 -2.08 -14.05 -12.80
CA TYR A 30 -2.33 -15.23 -11.97
C TYR A 30 -1.65 -15.09 -10.61
N GLY A 31 -0.42 -14.58 -10.58
CA GLY A 31 0.30 -14.24 -9.35
C GLY A 31 -0.49 -13.24 -8.48
N LYS A 32 -1.00 -12.16 -9.08
CA LYS A 32 -1.87 -11.17 -8.39
C LYS A 32 -3.19 -11.78 -7.90
N ALA A 33 -3.74 -12.73 -8.64
CA ALA A 33 -4.94 -13.48 -8.26
C ALA A 33 -4.68 -14.64 -7.27
N LYS A 34 -3.43 -14.82 -6.81
CA LYS A 34 -2.99 -15.92 -5.93
C LYS A 34 -3.24 -17.33 -6.52
N LYS A 35 -3.30 -17.42 -7.84
CA LYS A 35 -3.54 -18.62 -8.65
C LYS A 35 -2.21 -19.17 -9.17
N LEU A 36 -1.36 -19.62 -8.25
CA LEU A 36 0.03 -19.92 -8.58
C LEU A 36 0.21 -21.20 -9.38
N ASP A 37 -0.67 -22.19 -9.22
CA ASP A 37 -0.59 -23.41 -10.01
C ASP A 37 -0.83 -23.08 -11.49
N GLU A 38 -1.78 -22.19 -11.79
CA GLU A 38 -2.01 -21.69 -13.14
C GLU A 38 -0.84 -20.81 -13.64
N ALA A 39 -0.22 -20.02 -12.77
CA ALA A 39 0.97 -19.23 -13.12
C ALA A 39 2.15 -20.13 -13.49
N MET A 40 2.42 -21.18 -12.70
CA MET A 40 3.49 -22.15 -12.96
C MET A 40 3.19 -22.99 -14.20
N GLN A 41 1.95 -23.42 -14.41
CA GLN A 41 1.56 -24.12 -15.64
C GLN A 41 1.77 -23.23 -16.89
N THR A 42 1.47 -21.94 -16.77
CA THR A 42 1.69 -20.97 -17.86
C THR A 42 3.20 -20.77 -18.13
N PHE A 43 4.03 -20.81 -17.09
CA PHE A 43 5.49 -20.77 -17.20
C PHE A 43 6.06 -22.02 -17.89
N GLU A 44 5.57 -23.21 -17.54
CA GLU A 44 5.97 -24.46 -18.21
C GLU A 44 5.50 -24.50 -19.68
N ASP A 45 4.28 -24.02 -19.97
CA ASP A 45 3.77 -23.92 -21.35
C ASP A 45 4.65 -22.97 -22.19
N MET A 46 5.12 -21.85 -21.62
CA MET A 46 6.07 -20.94 -22.25
C MET A 46 7.36 -21.66 -22.67
N HIS A 47 7.95 -22.47 -21.77
CA HIS A 47 9.12 -23.28 -22.07
C HIS A 47 8.86 -24.33 -23.15
N SER A 48 7.71 -25.02 -23.09
CA SER A 48 7.35 -26.05 -24.07
C SER A 48 7.22 -25.53 -25.50
N LYS A 49 6.93 -24.22 -25.65
CA LYS A 49 6.86 -23.52 -26.94
C LYS A 49 8.18 -22.87 -27.36
N GLY A 50 9.27 -23.15 -26.64
CA GLY A 50 10.60 -22.64 -26.94
C GLY A 50 10.78 -21.14 -26.66
N LEU A 51 9.88 -20.53 -25.86
CA LEU A 51 10.03 -19.15 -25.44
C LEU A 51 10.94 -19.06 -24.21
N THR A 52 11.85 -18.08 -24.22
CA THR A 52 12.78 -17.86 -23.10
C THR A 52 12.17 -16.88 -22.08
N PRO A 53 11.97 -17.29 -20.82
CA PRO A 53 11.54 -16.38 -19.75
C PRO A 53 12.53 -15.23 -19.55
N ASN A 54 12.00 -14.04 -19.28
CA ASN A 54 12.82 -12.86 -18.98
C ASN A 54 12.70 -12.48 -17.49
N ALA A 55 13.41 -11.42 -17.09
CA ALA A 55 13.39 -10.97 -15.70
C ALA A 55 11.97 -10.66 -15.20
N ILE A 56 11.10 -10.12 -16.05
CA ILE A 56 9.70 -9.86 -15.69
C ILE A 56 8.98 -11.17 -15.35
N THR A 57 9.17 -12.23 -16.14
CA THR A 57 8.58 -13.55 -15.88
C THR A 57 8.95 -14.08 -14.50
N TYR A 58 10.26 -14.11 -14.20
CA TYR A 58 10.77 -14.58 -12.91
C TYR A 58 10.29 -13.71 -11.75
N ASN A 59 10.35 -12.38 -11.90
CA ASN A 59 9.95 -11.46 -10.85
C ASN A 59 8.47 -11.62 -10.49
N SER A 60 7.58 -11.83 -11.48
CA SER A 60 6.16 -12.08 -11.23
C SER A 60 5.91 -13.39 -10.47
N LEU A 61 6.65 -14.45 -10.79
CA LEU A 61 6.53 -15.74 -10.08
C LEU A 61 7.09 -15.66 -8.66
N ILE A 62 8.26 -15.03 -8.47
CA ILE A 62 8.89 -14.82 -7.16
C ILE A 62 7.94 -14.00 -6.27
N ASP A 63 7.42 -12.86 -6.77
CA ASP A 63 6.46 -12.02 -6.04
C ASP A 63 5.19 -12.81 -5.66
N GLY A 64 4.62 -13.56 -6.60
CA GLY A 64 3.45 -14.40 -6.37
C GLY A 64 3.69 -15.46 -5.29
N LEU A 65 4.82 -16.17 -5.35
CA LEU A 65 5.21 -17.19 -4.35
C LEU A 65 5.39 -16.57 -2.96
N CYS A 66 6.05 -15.42 -2.87
CA CYS A 66 6.19 -14.69 -1.61
C CYS A 66 4.82 -14.26 -1.04
N LYS A 67 3.88 -13.80 -1.87
CA LYS A 67 2.54 -13.38 -1.45
C LYS A 67 1.66 -14.50 -0.89
N VAL A 68 1.95 -15.76 -1.21
CA VAL A 68 1.26 -16.92 -0.63
C VAL A 68 2.09 -17.61 0.48
N GLY A 69 3.25 -17.06 0.83
CA GLY A 69 4.14 -17.59 1.86
C GLY A 69 5.03 -18.76 1.44
N ARG A 70 5.14 -19.06 0.14
CA ARG A 70 6.03 -20.10 -0.40
C ARG A 70 7.45 -19.55 -0.67
N VAL A 71 8.07 -18.98 0.35
CA VAL A 71 9.35 -18.25 0.25
C VAL A 71 10.50 -19.14 -0.23
N ALA A 72 10.59 -20.39 0.23
CA ALA A 72 11.63 -21.32 -0.20
C ALA A 72 11.61 -21.55 -1.72
N ALA A 73 10.42 -21.73 -2.30
CA ALA A 73 10.26 -21.86 -3.75
C ALA A 73 10.60 -20.56 -4.50
N ALA A 74 10.35 -19.39 -3.90
CA ALA A 74 10.75 -18.11 -4.47
C ALA A 74 12.29 -17.97 -4.51
N GLN A 75 12.98 -18.42 -3.46
CA GLN A 75 14.44 -18.47 -3.41
C GLN A 75 15.02 -19.49 -4.42
N GLU A 76 14.37 -20.64 -4.60
CA GLU A 76 14.74 -21.63 -5.63
C GLU A 76 14.64 -21.04 -7.04
N LEU A 77 13.55 -20.33 -7.36
CA LEU A 77 13.41 -19.65 -8.65
C LEU A 77 14.45 -18.54 -8.84
N PHE A 78 14.80 -17.82 -7.78
CA PHE A 78 15.86 -16.81 -7.83
C PHE A 78 17.24 -17.45 -8.12
N MET A 79 17.57 -18.57 -7.46
CA MET A 79 18.79 -19.32 -7.74
C MET A 79 18.81 -19.90 -9.16
N GLU A 80 17.67 -20.40 -9.63
CA GLU A 80 17.51 -20.83 -11.02
C GLU A 80 17.77 -19.68 -12.00
N MET A 81 17.19 -18.51 -11.76
CA MET A 81 17.39 -17.31 -12.57
C MET A 81 18.88 -16.94 -12.64
N GLN A 82 19.60 -17.02 -11.53
CA GLN A 82 21.06 -16.79 -11.47
C GLN A 82 21.86 -17.84 -12.25
N ALA A 83 21.47 -19.11 -12.21
CA ALA A 83 22.24 -20.20 -12.78
C ALA A 83 22.04 -20.37 -14.29
N ARG A 84 20.80 -20.21 -14.77
CA ARG A 84 20.41 -20.53 -16.14
C ARG A 84 19.48 -19.52 -16.81
N GLY A 85 19.07 -18.48 -16.07
CA GLY A 85 18.13 -17.48 -16.54
C GLY A 85 18.78 -16.14 -16.89
N PRO A 86 17.95 -15.09 -17.05
CA PRO A 86 18.43 -13.72 -17.16
C PRO A 86 19.08 -13.27 -15.84
N SER A 87 20.10 -12.42 -15.91
CA SER A 87 20.73 -11.86 -14.71
C SER A 87 19.72 -11.10 -13.83
N PRO A 88 19.66 -11.36 -12.51
CA PRO A 88 18.89 -10.54 -11.58
C PRO A 88 19.30 -9.07 -11.65
N ASN A 89 18.32 -8.18 -11.52
CA ASN A 89 18.55 -6.74 -11.43
C ASN A 89 18.04 -6.21 -10.08
N VAL A 90 18.22 -4.90 -9.84
CA VAL A 90 17.77 -4.21 -8.63
C VAL A 90 16.31 -4.52 -8.30
N TYR A 91 15.44 -4.54 -9.32
CA TYR A 91 14.02 -4.84 -9.13
C TYR A 91 13.79 -6.29 -8.67
N THR A 92 14.50 -7.27 -9.24
CA THR A 92 14.44 -8.68 -8.78
C THR A 92 14.81 -8.80 -7.30
N TYR A 93 15.89 -8.12 -6.89
CA TYR A 93 16.32 -8.08 -5.49
C TYR A 93 15.24 -7.45 -4.59
N ASN A 94 14.66 -6.32 -5.00
CA ASN A 94 13.60 -5.65 -4.24
C ASN A 94 12.35 -6.51 -4.05
N VAL A 95 11.95 -7.26 -5.08
CA VAL A 95 10.82 -8.21 -5.00
C VAL A 95 11.10 -9.29 -3.94
N LEU A 96 12.26 -9.94 -4.01
CA LEU A 96 12.60 -11.02 -3.08
C LEU A 96 12.85 -10.49 -1.66
N LEU A 97 13.49 -9.33 -1.50
CA LEU A 97 13.66 -8.66 -0.20
C LEU A 97 12.31 -8.38 0.46
N ASN A 98 11.38 -7.76 -0.26
CA ASN A 98 10.04 -7.50 0.25
C ASN A 98 9.32 -8.81 0.63
N GLY A 99 9.46 -9.84 -0.21
CA GLY A 99 8.91 -11.17 0.05
C GLY A 99 9.47 -11.83 1.32
N LEU A 100 10.78 -11.77 1.55
CA LEU A 100 11.43 -12.31 2.74
C LEU A 100 10.97 -11.59 4.01
N PHE A 101 10.96 -10.25 3.99
CA PHE A 101 10.53 -9.47 5.14
C PHE A 101 9.05 -9.71 5.50
N THR A 102 8.16 -9.70 4.51
CA THR A 102 6.72 -9.90 4.73
C THR A 102 6.37 -11.28 5.28
N ASN A 103 7.26 -12.26 5.09
CA ASN A 103 7.13 -13.61 5.63
C ASN A 103 7.97 -13.86 6.89
N GLY A 104 8.62 -12.82 7.45
CA GLY A 104 9.36 -12.91 8.70
C GLY A 104 10.78 -13.49 8.59
N SER A 105 11.29 -13.72 7.37
CA SER A 105 12.66 -14.21 7.12
C SER A 105 13.70 -13.08 7.16
N TYR A 106 13.79 -12.38 8.30
CA TYR A 106 14.61 -11.15 8.44
C TYR A 106 16.09 -11.36 8.18
N GLU A 107 16.68 -12.42 8.74
CA GLU A 107 18.12 -12.68 8.57
C GLU A 107 18.46 -12.95 7.11
N GLU A 108 17.63 -13.72 6.41
CA GLU A 108 17.81 -14.01 5.00
C GLU A 108 17.65 -12.76 4.13
N ALA A 109 16.70 -11.88 4.47
CA ALA A 109 16.53 -10.61 3.80
C ALA A 109 17.79 -9.72 3.94
N MET A 110 18.38 -9.65 5.13
CA MET A 110 19.60 -8.87 5.34
C MET A 110 20.80 -9.46 4.60
N ARG A 111 20.95 -10.79 4.58
CA ARG A 111 21.99 -11.46 3.76
C ARG A 111 21.79 -11.21 2.27
N LEU A 112 20.54 -11.18 1.80
CA LEU A 112 20.24 -10.86 0.40
C LEU A 112 20.58 -9.40 0.06
N PHE A 113 20.34 -8.48 0.99
CA PHE A 113 20.71 -7.07 0.84
C PHE A 113 22.23 -6.89 0.76
N GLU A 114 23.00 -7.58 1.61
CA GLU A 114 24.47 -7.58 1.53
C GLU A 114 24.99 -8.25 0.25
N LYS A 115 24.32 -9.32 -0.20
CA LYS A 115 24.64 -10.00 -1.45
C LYS A 115 24.45 -9.10 -2.68
N MET A 116 23.47 -8.19 -2.65
CA MET A 116 23.20 -7.27 -3.75
C MET A 116 24.44 -6.44 -4.14
N ASP A 117 25.16 -5.91 -3.15
CA ASP A 117 26.41 -5.16 -3.35
C ASP A 117 27.54 -6.05 -3.88
N ASN A 118 27.66 -7.27 -3.35
CA ASN A 118 28.64 -8.26 -3.84
C ASN A 118 28.39 -8.70 -5.29
N ASP A 119 27.14 -8.66 -5.73
CA ASP A 119 26.74 -8.94 -7.11
C ASP A 119 26.88 -7.68 -8.01
N GLY A 120 27.40 -6.56 -7.48
CA GLY A 120 27.66 -5.32 -8.21
C GLY A 120 26.41 -4.49 -8.50
N LEU A 121 25.34 -4.69 -7.73
CA LEU A 121 24.09 -3.94 -7.87
C LEU A 121 23.97 -2.91 -6.75
N GLU A 122 23.87 -1.63 -7.12
CA GLU A 122 23.69 -0.55 -6.17
C GLU A 122 22.23 -0.47 -5.69
N ALA A 123 22.03 -0.46 -4.37
CA ALA A 123 20.72 -0.32 -3.76
C ALA A 123 20.13 1.07 -4.02
N ASP A 124 18.92 1.11 -4.56
CA ASP A 124 18.18 2.34 -4.85
C ASP A 124 17.25 2.76 -3.70
N ILE A 125 16.58 3.91 -3.85
CA ILE A 125 15.63 4.40 -2.84
C ILE A 125 14.49 3.40 -2.56
N VAL A 126 14.05 2.64 -3.57
CA VAL A 126 13.00 1.61 -3.41
C VAL A 126 13.49 0.47 -2.52
N THR A 127 14.77 0.10 -2.64
CA THR A 127 15.44 -0.89 -1.79
C THR A 127 15.41 -0.44 -0.32
N TYR A 128 15.87 0.78 -0.05
CA TYR A 128 15.88 1.32 1.32
C TYR A 128 14.47 1.53 1.87
N ASN A 129 13.52 2.01 1.06
CA ASN A 129 12.11 2.12 1.46
C ASN A 129 11.54 0.78 1.92
N THR A 130 11.87 -0.29 1.19
CA THR A 130 11.44 -1.65 1.53
C THR A 130 12.00 -2.08 2.87
N ILE A 131 13.30 -1.87 3.11
CA ILE A 131 13.97 -2.27 4.36
C ILE A 131 13.47 -1.42 5.54
N ILE A 132 13.40 -0.10 5.38
CA ILE A 132 12.93 0.84 6.42
C ILE A 132 11.49 0.50 6.84
N ASN A 133 10.58 0.35 5.89
CA ASN A 133 9.18 0.00 6.16
C ASN A 133 9.07 -1.31 6.94
N ASN A 134 9.84 -2.33 6.54
CA ASN A 134 9.83 -3.61 7.23
C ASN A 134 10.45 -3.51 8.62
N MET A 135 11.60 -2.85 8.80
CA MET A 135 12.19 -2.61 10.13
C MET A 135 11.23 -1.89 11.08
N CYS A 136 10.48 -0.90 10.59
CA CYS A 136 9.41 -0.24 11.36
C CYS A 136 8.33 -1.23 11.80
N LYS A 137 7.85 -2.10 10.90
CA LYS A 137 6.83 -3.13 11.20
C LYS A 137 7.33 -4.19 12.18
N SER A 138 8.62 -4.50 12.16
CA SER A 138 9.26 -5.49 13.04
C SER A 138 9.72 -4.91 14.37
N ASN A 139 9.24 -3.72 14.73
CA ASN A 139 9.56 -3.05 15.99
C ASN A 139 11.04 -2.63 16.12
N ASN A 140 11.83 -2.63 15.03
CA ASN A 140 13.22 -2.19 14.97
C ASN A 140 13.32 -0.76 14.42
N LEU A 141 12.75 0.20 15.15
CA LEU A 141 12.74 1.60 14.76
C LEU A 141 14.15 2.21 14.76
N ASP A 142 15.05 1.77 15.65
CA ASP A 142 16.41 2.30 15.72
C ASP A 142 17.23 1.96 14.47
N GLY A 143 17.07 0.73 13.95
CA GLY A 143 17.66 0.34 12.67
C GLY A 143 17.08 1.13 11.50
N ALA A 144 15.75 1.33 11.49
CA ALA A 144 15.08 2.12 10.47
C ALA A 144 15.56 3.58 10.45
N LYS A 145 15.69 4.23 11.63
CA LYS A 145 16.25 5.59 11.77
C LYS A 145 17.68 5.67 11.25
N LYS A 146 18.55 4.73 11.65
CA LYS A 146 19.94 4.70 11.16
C LYS A 146 20.02 4.62 9.64
N LEU A 147 19.18 3.79 9.00
CA LEU A 147 19.14 3.70 7.55
C LEU A 147 18.61 4.99 6.92
N PHE A 148 17.52 5.54 7.46
CA PHE A 148 16.94 6.81 7.03
C PHE A 148 17.98 7.95 7.06
N ASP A 149 18.69 8.11 8.18
CA ASP A 149 19.71 9.14 8.37
C ASP A 149 20.94 8.92 7.46
N SER A 150 21.19 7.67 7.03
CA SER A 150 22.31 7.34 6.14
C SER A 150 22.04 7.64 4.66
N LEU A 151 20.78 7.86 4.25
CA LEU A 151 20.40 8.05 2.84
C LEU A 151 21.19 9.18 2.14
N PRO A 152 21.36 10.38 2.74
CA PRO A 152 22.12 11.46 2.08
C PRO A 152 23.58 11.11 1.84
N SER A 153 24.21 10.34 2.74
CA SER A 153 25.61 9.89 2.57
C SER A 153 25.80 8.88 1.45
N LYS A 154 24.69 8.29 0.98
CA LYS A 154 24.63 7.33 -0.14
C LYS A 154 24.14 8.00 -1.42
N GLU A 155 24.10 9.34 -1.45
CA GLU A 155 23.59 10.13 -2.57
C GLU A 155 22.11 9.85 -2.92
N LEU A 156 21.36 9.27 -1.97
CA LEU A 156 19.93 9.01 -2.09
C LEU A 156 19.14 10.06 -1.30
N GLN A 157 18.01 10.49 -1.87
CA GLN A 157 17.09 11.40 -1.20
C GLN A 157 15.86 10.62 -0.72
N PRO A 158 15.44 10.79 0.56
CA PRO A 158 14.16 10.28 1.01
C PRO A 158 13.03 10.77 0.12
N ASP A 159 12.10 9.89 -0.24
CA ASP A 159 10.88 10.24 -0.97
C ASP A 159 9.64 10.17 -0.05
N THR A 160 8.46 10.45 -0.62
CA THR A 160 7.19 10.38 0.11
C THR A 160 7.02 9.03 0.81
N GLN A 161 7.37 7.91 0.16
CA GLN A 161 7.23 6.58 0.75
C GLN A 161 8.22 6.37 1.91
N THR A 162 9.44 6.90 1.82
CA THR A 162 10.41 6.85 2.92
C THR A 162 9.87 7.54 4.17
N PHE A 163 9.40 8.78 4.03
CA PHE A 163 8.84 9.56 5.14
C PHE A 163 7.60 8.87 5.72
N THR A 164 6.66 8.44 4.89
CA THR A 164 5.45 7.75 5.32
C THR A 164 5.76 6.49 6.12
N SER A 165 6.77 5.72 5.72
CA SER A 165 7.21 4.52 6.43
C SER A 165 7.78 4.83 7.81
N MET A 166 8.60 5.88 7.92
CA MET A 166 9.17 6.34 9.18
C MET A 166 8.13 6.93 10.13
N ILE A 167 7.24 7.79 9.62
CA ILE A 167 6.12 8.37 10.36
C ILE A 167 5.24 7.26 10.95
N ASN A 168 4.90 6.25 10.15
CA ASN A 168 4.12 5.10 10.61
C ASN A 168 4.83 4.30 11.72
N GLY A 169 6.13 4.08 11.57
CA GLY A 169 6.97 3.44 12.59
C GLY A 169 6.98 4.21 13.91
N LEU A 170 7.15 5.53 13.85
CA LEU A 170 7.14 6.42 15.02
C LEU A 170 5.79 6.38 15.75
N ILE A 171 4.67 6.46 15.01
CA ILE A 171 3.32 6.35 15.57
C ILE A 171 3.10 5.00 16.26
N THR A 172 3.55 3.91 15.64
CA THR A 172 3.41 2.56 16.19
C THR A 172 4.20 2.39 17.50
N LYS A 173 5.29 3.14 17.66
CA LYS A 173 6.10 3.21 18.89
C LYS A 173 5.59 4.24 19.91
N GLY A 174 4.54 4.98 19.61
CA GLY A 174 4.02 6.06 20.48
C GLY A 174 4.86 7.33 20.48
N MET A 175 5.81 7.47 19.55
CA MET A 175 6.71 8.63 19.44
C MET A 175 6.07 9.75 18.63
N LEU A 176 4.93 10.26 19.13
CA LEU A 176 4.09 11.18 18.36
C LEU A 176 4.77 12.48 17.98
N LYS A 177 5.43 13.13 18.94
CA LYS A 177 6.06 14.43 18.68
C LYS A 177 7.06 14.34 17.52
N GLU A 178 7.88 13.28 17.53
CA GLU A 178 8.82 13.01 16.44
C GLU A 178 8.11 12.69 15.11
N SER A 179 6.98 11.96 15.13
CA SER A 179 6.20 11.70 13.91
C SER A 179 5.63 12.98 13.29
N GLU A 180 5.26 13.96 14.12
CA GLU A 180 4.74 15.25 13.69
C GLU A 180 5.84 16.18 13.19
N ASP A 181 6.98 16.18 13.87
CA ASP A 181 8.15 16.95 13.45
C ASP A 181 8.65 16.41 12.10
N LEU A 182 8.66 15.09 11.91
CA LEU A 182 9.03 14.45 10.65
C LEU A 182 8.00 14.70 9.53
N PHE A 183 6.70 14.75 9.85
CA PHE A 183 5.66 15.13 8.89
C PHE A 183 5.82 16.61 8.45
N THR A 184 6.15 17.50 9.38
CA THR A 184 6.43 18.91 9.06
C THR A 184 7.67 19.03 8.17
N GLU A 185 8.75 18.34 8.53
CA GLU A 185 9.99 18.31 7.75
C GLU A 185 9.76 17.82 6.32
N MET A 186 8.96 16.77 6.14
CA MET A 186 8.57 16.25 4.82
C MET A 186 7.95 17.35 3.95
N VAL A 187 7.04 18.15 4.50
CA VAL A 187 6.37 19.25 3.79
C VAL A 187 7.34 20.41 3.51
N GLU A 188 8.17 20.77 4.48
CA GLU A 188 9.17 21.85 4.35
C GLU A 188 10.23 21.53 3.29
N LYS A 189 10.61 20.26 3.15
CA LYS A 189 11.51 19.77 2.09
C LYS A 189 10.84 19.68 0.71
N GLY A 190 9.55 20.02 0.60
CA GLY A 190 8.81 20.06 -0.66
C GLY A 190 8.23 18.72 -1.10
N HIS A 191 8.24 17.69 -0.25
CA HIS A 191 7.52 16.46 -0.55
C HIS A 191 6.03 16.65 -0.30
N THR A 192 5.21 16.10 -1.19
CA THR A 192 3.75 16.14 -1.07
C THR A 192 3.26 14.90 -0.30
N PRO A 193 2.67 15.05 0.90
CA PRO A 193 2.04 13.93 1.58
C PRO A 193 0.86 13.39 0.77
N ASP A 194 0.84 12.08 0.60
CA ASP A 194 -0.23 11.36 -0.08
C ASP A 194 -1.38 11.00 0.88
N ASP A 195 -2.43 10.39 0.33
CA ASP A 195 -3.60 9.91 1.08
C ASP A 195 -3.22 8.93 2.20
N ILE A 196 -2.23 8.05 1.94
CA ILE A 196 -1.69 7.10 2.91
C ILE A 196 -1.01 7.84 4.09
N THR A 197 -0.22 8.87 3.80
CA THR A 197 0.47 9.68 4.81
C THR A 197 -0.51 10.34 5.75
N TYR A 198 -1.54 10.99 5.21
CA TYR A 198 -2.57 11.62 6.02
C TYR A 198 -3.38 10.59 6.82
N TYR A 199 -3.73 9.45 6.21
CA TYR A 199 -4.40 8.35 6.92
C TYR A 199 -3.60 7.91 8.15
N ILE A 200 -2.29 7.70 8.00
CA ILE A 200 -1.39 7.32 9.09
C ILE A 200 -1.39 8.38 10.20
N MET A 201 -1.29 9.65 9.84
CA MET A 201 -1.29 10.77 10.80
C MET A 201 -2.64 10.90 11.54
N VAL A 202 -3.76 10.72 10.84
CA VAL A 202 -5.11 10.71 11.45
C VAL A 202 -5.21 9.56 12.43
N ARG A 203 -4.83 8.34 12.02
CA ARG A 203 -4.82 7.16 12.90
C ARG A 203 -3.95 7.39 14.13
N GLY A 204 -2.74 7.92 13.96
CA GLY A 204 -1.82 8.22 15.06
C GLY A 204 -2.40 9.22 16.05
N SER A 205 -3.03 10.29 15.55
CA SER A 205 -3.71 11.30 16.38
C SER A 205 -4.87 10.70 17.17
N LEU A 206 -5.67 9.84 16.53
CA LEU A 206 -6.83 9.18 17.16
C LEU A 206 -6.42 8.15 18.23
N LEU A 207 -5.37 7.35 17.97
CA LEU A 207 -4.83 6.39 18.95
C LEU A 207 -4.40 7.04 20.27
N HIS A 208 -4.08 8.33 20.25
CA HIS A 208 -3.63 9.09 21.41
C HIS A 208 -4.62 10.18 21.84
N ASN A 209 -5.86 10.11 21.34
CA ASN A 209 -6.96 11.00 21.70
C ASN A 209 -6.74 12.50 21.39
N ASP A 210 -5.86 12.83 20.43
CA ASP A 210 -5.73 14.19 19.88
C ASP A 210 -6.74 14.41 18.74
N ILE A 211 -7.94 14.79 19.14
CA ILE A 211 -9.08 14.88 18.22
C ILE A 211 -8.99 16.13 17.38
N ASP A 212 -8.46 17.22 17.93
CA ASP A 212 -8.37 18.47 17.20
C ASP A 212 -7.40 18.33 16.03
N LYS A 213 -6.28 17.63 16.22
CA LYS A 213 -5.34 17.32 15.15
C LYS A 213 -5.90 16.34 14.14
N ALA A 214 -6.53 15.25 14.59
CA ALA A 214 -7.18 14.29 13.68
C ALA A 214 -8.20 14.99 12.76
N MET A 215 -8.98 15.93 13.32
CA MET A 215 -9.95 16.73 12.57
C MET A 215 -9.30 17.70 11.59
N GLN A 216 -8.20 18.34 11.96
CA GLN A 216 -7.45 19.22 11.05
C GLN A 216 -6.90 18.42 9.86
N LEU A 217 -6.32 17.25 10.12
CA LEU A 217 -5.78 16.36 9.09
C LEU A 217 -6.87 15.81 8.17
N LEU A 218 -8.03 15.42 8.70
CA LEU A 218 -9.18 14.99 7.89
C LEU A 218 -9.71 16.11 6.99
N ASN A 219 -9.82 17.35 7.50
CA ASN A 219 -10.18 18.49 6.66
C ASN A 219 -9.14 18.71 5.55
N ALA A 220 -7.86 18.61 5.88
CA ALA A 220 -6.76 18.73 4.91
C ALA A 220 -6.80 17.64 3.82
N MET A 221 -7.30 16.43 4.12
CA MET A 221 -7.54 15.38 3.13
C MET A 221 -8.71 15.71 2.20
N ILE A 222 -9.82 16.24 2.74
CA ILE A 222 -11.01 16.63 1.97
C ILE A 222 -10.67 17.78 1.01
N ASP A 223 -9.98 18.80 1.51
CA ASP A 223 -9.61 19.98 0.71
C ASP A 223 -8.61 19.62 -0.42
N ARG A 224 -7.91 18.48 -0.30
CA ARG A 224 -7.02 17.89 -1.33
C ARG A 224 -7.69 16.84 -2.20
N GLU A 225 -9.00 16.64 -2.06
CA GLU A 225 -9.81 15.67 -2.80
C GLU A 225 -9.37 14.19 -2.62
N PHE A 226 -8.64 13.87 -1.56
CA PHE A 226 -8.22 12.49 -1.30
C PHE A 226 -9.42 11.57 -1.05
N SER A 227 -9.25 10.31 -1.40
CA SER A 227 -10.26 9.29 -1.13
C SER A 227 -10.24 8.92 0.34
N LEU A 228 -11.40 9.05 0.97
CA LEU A 228 -11.65 8.51 2.29
C LEU A 228 -12.34 7.16 2.05
N ASP A 229 -11.52 6.11 2.06
CA ASP A 229 -11.96 4.75 1.81
C ASP A 229 -12.56 4.11 3.08
N ALA A 230 -13.00 2.86 2.97
CA ALA A 230 -13.60 2.14 4.08
C ALA A 230 -12.67 2.02 5.31
N THR A 231 -11.36 2.02 5.10
CA THR A 231 -10.34 1.93 6.17
C THR A 231 -10.19 3.25 6.92
N ASN A 232 -10.21 4.39 6.21
CA ASN A 232 -10.24 5.70 6.86
C ASN A 232 -11.50 5.85 7.72
N ILE A 233 -12.63 5.35 7.21
CA ILE A 233 -13.93 5.46 7.84
C ILE A 233 -14.05 4.53 9.04
N SER A 234 -13.57 3.29 8.95
CA SER A 234 -13.63 2.35 10.09
C SER A 234 -12.88 2.89 11.30
N ILE A 235 -11.73 3.55 11.12
CA ILE A 235 -10.98 4.16 12.23
C ILE A 235 -11.78 5.30 12.87
N VAL A 236 -12.44 6.10 12.05
CA VAL A 236 -13.30 7.18 12.51
C VAL A 236 -14.53 6.61 13.25
N GLU A 237 -15.11 5.49 12.79
CA GLU A 237 -16.19 4.75 13.46
C GLU A 237 -15.76 4.13 14.79
N ASP A 238 -14.64 3.42 14.83
CA ASP A 238 -14.09 2.82 16.06
C ASP A 238 -13.80 3.89 17.11
N PHE A 239 -13.30 5.04 16.65
CA PHE A 239 -13.12 6.20 17.51
C PHE A 239 -14.46 6.73 18.06
N PHE A 240 -15.52 6.80 17.24
CA PHE A 240 -16.87 7.18 17.70
C PHE A 240 -17.42 6.24 18.75
N ALA A 241 -17.29 4.95 18.51
CA ALA A 241 -17.75 3.93 19.44
C ALA A 241 -17.06 4.10 20.81
N ALA A 242 -15.79 4.49 20.83
CA ALA A 242 -15.01 4.66 22.06
C ALA A 242 -15.23 6.01 22.78
N HIS A 243 -15.52 7.12 22.07
CA HIS A 243 -15.47 8.47 22.67
C HIS A 243 -16.73 9.33 22.47
N GLY A 244 -17.70 8.86 21.68
CA GLY A 244 -18.96 9.56 21.40
C GLY A 244 -18.84 10.75 20.44
N PRO A 245 -19.98 11.29 19.97
CA PRO A 245 -20.00 12.38 19.00
C PRO A 245 -19.64 13.74 19.62
N LYS A 246 -18.61 14.42 19.09
CA LYS A 246 -18.25 15.81 19.45
C LYS A 246 -18.84 16.82 18.44
N ILE A 247 -19.20 18.03 18.89
CA ILE A 247 -19.82 19.08 18.06
C ILE A 247 -19.01 19.42 16.80
N LYS A 248 -17.67 19.52 16.92
CA LYS A 248 -16.78 19.77 15.79
C LYS A 248 -16.92 18.73 14.66
N PHE A 249 -17.44 17.55 14.98
CA PHE A 249 -17.65 16.47 14.01
C PHE A 249 -18.86 16.67 13.11
N ILE A 250 -19.89 17.40 13.55
CA ILE A 250 -21.07 17.71 12.71
C ILE A 250 -20.65 18.48 11.46
N GLY A 251 -19.76 19.46 11.61
CA GLY A 251 -19.24 20.24 10.48
C GLY A 251 -18.43 19.39 9.49
N LEU A 252 -17.77 18.34 9.97
CA LEU A 252 -17.02 17.42 9.12
C LEU A 252 -17.97 16.48 8.37
N VAL A 253 -18.97 15.91 9.04
CA VAL A 253 -20.06 15.14 8.40
C VAL A 253 -20.73 15.97 7.30
N ASP A 254 -20.98 17.27 7.55
CA ASP A 254 -21.57 18.14 6.53
C ASP A 254 -20.63 18.36 5.33
N LYS A 255 -19.34 18.59 5.54
CA LYS A 255 -18.34 18.67 4.46
C LYS A 255 -18.22 17.37 3.66
N PHE A 256 -18.18 16.22 4.34
CA PHE A 256 -18.16 14.92 3.70
C PHE A 256 -19.42 14.65 2.85
N CYS A 257 -20.58 15.14 3.30
CA CYS A 257 -21.84 15.02 2.54
C CYS A 257 -21.77 15.85 1.25
N GLN A 258 -21.05 16.97 1.27
CA GLN A 258 -20.88 17.86 0.12
C GLN A 258 -19.88 17.31 -0.90
N SER A 259 -18.87 16.52 -0.49
CA SER A 259 -17.83 16.00 -1.38
C SER A 259 -18.25 14.80 -2.26
N THR A 260 -19.54 14.70 -2.62
CA THR A 260 -20.15 13.69 -3.53
C THR A 260 -19.99 12.21 -3.14
N LYS A 261 -19.37 11.88 -1.99
CA LYS A 261 -19.12 10.50 -1.50
C LYS A 261 -20.16 10.02 -0.48
N VAL A 262 -21.42 10.42 -0.66
CA VAL A 262 -22.56 10.15 0.25
C VAL A 262 -22.75 8.65 0.54
N LYS A 263 -22.52 7.78 -0.45
CA LYS A 263 -22.66 6.32 -0.28
C LYS A 263 -21.71 5.73 0.76
N VAL A 264 -20.51 6.30 0.88
CA VAL A 264 -19.46 5.79 1.78
C VAL A 264 -19.73 6.20 3.24
N MET A 265 -20.51 7.26 3.46
CA MET A 265 -20.80 7.77 4.81
C MET A 265 -22.04 7.16 5.47
N LEU A 266 -22.90 6.47 4.71
CA LEU A 266 -24.11 5.80 5.23
C LEU A 266 -23.86 4.92 6.47
N PRO A 267 -22.78 4.11 6.54
CA PRO A 267 -22.45 3.33 7.73
C PRO A 267 -22.14 4.20 8.96
N VAL A 268 -21.31 5.25 8.81
CA VAL A 268 -20.95 6.21 9.87
C VAL A 268 -22.19 6.91 10.40
N LEU A 269 -23.05 7.38 9.49
CA LEU A 269 -24.29 8.04 9.85
C LEU A 269 -25.21 7.08 10.62
N SER A 270 -25.37 5.84 10.15
CA SER A 270 -26.15 4.80 10.82
C SER A 270 -25.67 4.50 12.26
N GLN A 271 -24.36 4.52 12.49
CA GLN A 271 -23.80 4.39 13.85
C GLN A 271 -24.10 5.61 14.73
N LEU A 272 -23.97 6.83 14.20
CA LEU A 272 -24.31 8.06 14.92
C LEU A 272 -25.79 8.10 15.32
N PHE A 273 -26.69 7.57 14.48
CA PHE A 273 -28.12 7.40 14.80
C PHE A 273 -28.37 6.46 15.99
N LYS A 274 -27.53 5.43 16.18
CA LYS A 274 -27.67 4.47 17.29
C LYS A 274 -27.20 5.02 18.63
N VAL A 275 -26.20 5.91 18.63
CA VAL A 275 -25.55 6.40 19.86
C VAL A 275 -26.30 7.60 20.46
N ASN A 276 -27.02 8.41 19.67
CA ASN A 276 -27.70 9.59 20.21
C ASN A 276 -28.88 10.06 19.33
N VAL A 277 -30.13 9.83 19.78
CA VAL A 277 -31.37 10.10 19.00
C VAL A 277 -31.48 11.58 18.58
N LEU A 278 -31.11 12.52 19.46
CA LEU A 278 -31.11 13.96 19.16
C LEU A 278 -30.07 14.35 18.10
N PHE A 279 -28.90 13.70 18.11
CA PHE A 279 -27.82 13.95 17.16
C PHE A 279 -28.16 13.36 15.78
N GLY A 280 -28.79 12.17 15.76
CA GLY A 280 -29.38 11.57 14.58
C GLY A 280 -30.43 12.49 13.93
N ILE A 281 -31.29 13.12 14.72
CA ILE A 281 -32.28 14.10 14.21
C ILE A 281 -31.60 15.30 13.56
N CYS A 282 -30.54 15.88 14.15
CA CYS A 282 -29.81 17.01 13.55
C CYS A 282 -29.16 16.62 12.21
N ILE A 283 -28.52 15.46 12.13
CA ILE A 283 -27.91 14.94 10.91
C ILE A 283 -28.98 14.61 9.86
N TYR A 284 -30.09 13.99 10.27
CA TYR A 284 -31.23 13.70 9.39
C TYR A 284 -31.81 14.97 8.77
N PHE A 285 -31.93 16.06 9.54
CA PHE A 285 -32.39 17.35 9.01
C PHE A 285 -31.40 18.01 8.04
N VAL A 286 -30.09 17.91 8.30
CA VAL A 286 -29.05 18.38 7.37
C VAL A 286 -29.06 17.55 6.08
N PHE A 287 -29.28 16.25 6.18
CA PHE A 287 -29.30 15.31 5.06
C PHE A 287 -30.57 15.44 4.21
N MET A 288 -31.76 15.51 4.82
CA MET A 288 -33.03 15.66 4.12
C MET A 288 -33.13 17.00 3.37
N ARG A 289 -32.63 18.10 3.96
CA ARG A 289 -32.55 19.39 3.27
C ARG A 289 -31.67 19.37 2.02
N LYS A 290 -30.67 18.48 1.94
CA LYS A 290 -29.78 18.34 0.79
C LYS A 290 -30.25 17.28 -0.21
N ALA A 291 -30.90 16.21 0.25
CA ALA A 291 -31.52 15.20 -0.62
C ALA A 291 -32.65 15.80 -1.48
N GLU A 292 -33.46 16.72 -0.93
CA GLU A 292 -34.46 17.46 -1.71
C GLU A 292 -33.85 18.32 -2.81
N MET A 293 -32.60 18.78 -2.63
CA MET A 293 -31.86 19.59 -3.60
C MET A 293 -31.21 18.77 -4.73
N ILE A 294 -30.95 17.47 -4.49
CA ILE A 294 -30.43 16.54 -5.50
C ILE A 294 -31.56 15.93 -6.34
N VAL A 295 -32.76 15.75 -5.76
CA VAL A 295 -33.94 15.24 -6.48
C VAL A 295 -34.55 16.30 -7.42
N THR A 296 -34.25 17.59 -7.24
CA THR A 296 -34.72 18.68 -8.12
C THR A 296 -33.81 18.96 -9.33
N LEU A 297 -32.69 18.23 -9.49
CA LEU A 297 -31.73 18.38 -10.59
C LEU A 297 -31.71 17.19 -11.58
N TYR A 298 -32.72 16.32 -11.56
CA TYR A 298 -32.95 15.27 -12.55
C TYR A 298 -34.32 15.42 -13.22
#